data_AF-A0A3P7FZ11-F1
#
_entry.id   AF-A0A3P7FZ11-F1
#
_cell.length_a   1.000
_cell.length_b   1.000
_cell.length_c   1.000
_cell.angle_alpha   90.00
_cell.angle_beta   90.00
_cell.angle_gamma   90.00
#
_symmetry.space_group_name_H-M   'P 1'
#
loop_
_entity.id
_entity.type
_entity.pdbx_description
1 polymer ?
#
loop_
_entity_poly.entity_id
_entity_poly.type
_entity_poly.pdbx_seq_one_letter_code
_entity_poly.pdbx_strand_id
1 'polypeptide(L)'
;MAMEYNQLKHTYGSVYTIKFESDDDINLKLQYDHQYDKMTFKCDLDKNHIRTISMTLNATSFRWDLFEIASHLNTDKPLQRRSIKTKGAFFYRTDQANIEGLFEINDKRYGVESYWRKIMHDENSRAYIYASKFTTPQVIF
;
A
#
# COMPACT_ATOMS: atom_id res chain seq x y z
N MET A 1 23.29 15.22 15.46
CA MET A 1 22.54 14.76 14.26
C MET A 1 23.45 13.98 13.30
N ALA A 2 23.10 12.74 12.96
CA ALA A 2 23.81 11.89 12.02
C ALA A 2 22.84 11.35 10.94
N MET A 3 23.31 11.24 9.70
CA MET A 3 22.57 10.63 8.60
C MET A 3 23.47 9.66 7.84
N GLU A 4 22.99 8.45 7.64
CA GLU A 4 23.65 7.44 6.83
C GLU A 4 22.75 7.09 5.64
N TYR A 5 23.36 7.05 4.46
CA TYR A 5 22.73 6.55 3.25
C TYR A 5 23.54 5.38 2.72
N ASN A 6 22.87 4.30 2.36
CA ASN A 6 23.50 3.16 1.70
C ASN A 6 22.62 2.65 0.56
N GLN A 7 23.27 2.33 -0.55
CA GLN A 7 22.66 1.73 -1.73
C GLN A 7 23.36 0.42 -2.04
N LEU A 8 22.59 -0.67 -2.03
CA LEU A 8 23.04 -1.97 -2.50
C LEU A 8 22.37 -2.28 -3.82
N LYS A 9 23.15 -2.57 -4.85
CA LYS A 9 22.65 -3.06 -6.14
C LYS A 9 22.82 -4.58 -6.19
N HIS A 10 21.82 -5.28 -6.72
CA HIS A 10 21.89 -6.70 -7.05
C HIS A 10 21.40 -6.92 -8.48
N THR A 11 21.59 -8.12 -9.02
CA THR A 11 21.31 -8.46 -10.43
C THR A 11 19.93 -8.02 -10.94
N TYR A 12 18.95 -7.98 -10.04
CA TYR A 12 17.54 -7.75 -10.38
C TYR A 12 16.91 -6.56 -9.65
N GLY A 13 17.73 -5.64 -9.14
CA GLY A 13 17.18 -4.52 -8.37
C GLY A 13 18.16 -3.78 -7.48
N SER A 14 17.60 -3.00 -6.56
CA SER A 14 18.36 -2.15 -5.66
C SER A 14 17.63 -1.94 -4.34
N VAL A 15 18.43 -1.91 -3.28
CA VAL A 15 17.99 -1.57 -1.93
C VAL A 15 18.63 -0.24 -1.56
N TYR A 16 17.80 0.70 -1.13
CA TYR A 16 18.18 2.01 -0.63
C TYR A 16 17.81 2.07 0.84
N THR A 17 18.75 2.46 1.68
CA THR A 17 18.52 2.63 3.11
C THR A 17 18.96 4.02 3.54
N ILE A 18 18.12 4.67 4.34
CA ILE A 18 18.45 5.93 5.02
C ILE A 18 18.25 5.67 6.50
N LYS A 19 19.29 5.95 7.28
CA LYS A 19 19.19 6.04 8.74
C LYS A 19 19.45 7.47 9.15
N PHE A 20 18.63 7.95 10.06
CA PHE A 20 18.73 9.29 10.58
C PHE A 20 18.61 9.24 12.09
N GLU A 21 19.59 9.82 12.78
CA GLU A 21 19.65 9.87 14.24
C GLU A 21 19.78 11.34 14.67
N SER A 22 18.82 11.80 15.46
CA SER A 22 18.82 13.15 16.04
C SER A 22 19.32 13.11 17.48
N ASP A 23 19.78 14.25 17.97
CA ASP A 23 20.23 14.43 19.36
C ASP A 23 19.03 14.38 20.36
N ASP A 24 17.79 14.44 19.85
CA ASP A 24 16.53 14.32 20.62
C ASP A 24 15.99 12.87 20.75
N ASP A 25 16.87 11.86 20.69
CA ASP A 25 16.51 10.42 20.70
C ASP A 25 15.52 9.99 19.62
N ILE A 26 15.50 10.71 18.50
CA ILE A 26 14.70 10.36 17.31
C ILE A 26 15.56 9.55 16.36
N ASN A 27 15.12 8.33 16.03
CA ASN A 27 15.76 7.47 15.05
C ASN A 27 14.77 7.13 13.94
N LEU A 28 15.08 7.53 12.71
CA LEU A 28 14.29 7.21 11.52
C LEU A 28 15.07 6.23 10.65
N LYS A 29 14.43 5.12 10.29
CA LYS A 29 14.96 4.11 9.37
C LYS A 29 14.01 3.97 8.18
N LEU A 30 14.51 4.29 7.00
CA LEU A 30 13.82 4.09 5.74
C LEU A 30 14.54 3.00 4.95
N GLN A 31 13.78 2.09 4.37
CA GLN A 31 14.29 1.11 3.42
C GLN A 31 13.35 1.08 2.22
N TYR A 32 13.89 1.30 1.03
CA TYR A 32 13.20 1.09 -0.23
C TYR A 32 13.92 -0.01 -0.98
N ASP A 33 13.22 -1.11 -1.25
CA ASP A 33 13.72 -2.26 -1.97
C ASP A 33 12.90 -2.43 -3.25
N HIS A 34 13.57 -2.35 -4.38
CA HIS A 34 13.00 -2.62 -5.68
C HIS A 34 13.63 -3.89 -6.23
N GLN A 35 12.82 -4.91 -6.50
CA GLN A 35 13.27 -6.18 -7.06
C GLN A 35 12.29 -6.67 -8.12
N TYR A 36 12.76 -6.79 -9.36
CA TYR A 36 11.94 -7.13 -10.53
C TYR A 36 10.72 -6.20 -10.70
N ASP A 37 9.51 -6.73 -10.51
CA ASP A 37 8.22 -6.05 -10.62
C ASP A 37 7.61 -5.76 -9.25
N LYS A 38 8.43 -5.76 -8.20
CA LYS A 38 8.03 -5.61 -6.81
C LYS A 38 8.75 -4.44 -6.18
N MET A 39 8.03 -3.68 -5.37
CA MET A 39 8.59 -2.65 -4.51
C MET A 39 8.16 -2.91 -3.07
N THR A 40 9.11 -2.78 -2.15
CA THR A 40 8.86 -2.79 -0.70
C THR A 40 9.42 -1.50 -0.12
N PHE A 41 8.59 -0.74 0.58
CA PHE A 41 8.99 0.41 1.36
C PHE A 41 8.74 0.14 2.83
N LYS A 42 9.75 0.36 3.68
CA LYS A 42 9.65 0.28 5.13
C LYS A 42 10.05 1.61 5.74
N CYS A 43 9.30 2.07 6.71
CA CYS A 43 9.56 3.28 7.46
C CYS A 43 9.31 3.02 8.94
N ASP A 44 10.34 3.28 9.73
CA ASP A 44 10.36 3.01 11.15
C ASP A 44 10.87 4.27 11.87
N LEU A 45 10.05 4.82 12.77
CA LEU A 45 10.39 5.99 13.58
C LEU A 45 10.37 5.60 15.06
N ASP A 46 11.53 5.66 15.69
CA ASP A 46 11.71 5.50 17.13
C ASP A 46 11.89 6.88 17.77
N LYS A 47 11.27 7.07 18.94
CA LYS A 47 11.53 8.20 19.84
C LYS A 47 11.79 7.68 21.24
N ASN A 48 12.87 8.10 21.88
CA ASN A 48 13.25 7.64 23.23
C ASN A 48 13.31 6.09 23.29
N HIS A 49 13.88 5.46 22.26
CA HIS A 49 13.96 4.00 22.07
C HIS A 49 12.61 3.25 22.01
N ILE A 50 11.50 3.96 21.80
CA ILE A 50 10.17 3.37 21.63
C ILE A 50 9.73 3.56 20.16
N ARG A 51 9.28 2.48 19.52
CA ARG A 51 8.71 2.51 18.17
C ARG A 51 7.42 3.30 18.15
N THR A 52 7.46 4.50 17.59
CA THR A 52 6.30 5.39 17.49
C THR A 52 5.50 5.17 16.21
N ILE A 53 6.19 4.87 15.10
CA ILE A 53 5.60 4.59 13.79
C ILE A 53 6.34 3.42 13.17
N SER A 54 5.62 2.41 12.69
CA SER A 54 6.16 1.39 11.79
C SER A 54 5.23 1.24 10.60
N MET A 55 5.77 1.36 9.39
CA MET A 55 5.03 1.25 8.15
C MET A 55 5.74 0.29 7.21
N THR A 56 4.98 -0.60 6.59
CA THR A 56 5.42 -1.34 5.40
C THR A 56 4.42 -1.09 4.27
N LEU A 57 4.92 -0.86 3.07
CA LEU A 57 4.16 -0.79 1.83
C LEU A 57 4.80 -1.74 0.82
N ASN A 58 4.01 -2.62 0.23
CA ASN A 58 4.41 -3.52 -0.83
C ASN A 58 3.58 -3.20 -2.07
N ALA A 59 4.21 -3.15 -3.24
CA ALA A 59 3.53 -3.03 -4.52
C ALA A 59 3.98 -4.14 -5.46
N THR A 60 3.03 -4.91 -6.01
CA THR A 60 3.26 -6.08 -6.87
C THR A 60 2.03 -6.31 -7.75
N SER A 61 2.06 -6.75 -9.00
CA SER A 61 3.08 -6.54 -10.02
C SER A 61 3.11 -5.05 -10.39
N PHE A 62 4.25 -4.46 -10.73
CA PHE A 62 4.29 -3.08 -11.21
C PHE A 62 4.10 -3.03 -12.73
N ARG A 63 2.89 -3.39 -13.20
CA ARG A 63 2.49 -3.25 -14.61
C ARG A 63 1.40 -2.19 -14.73
N TRP A 64 1.35 -1.54 -15.89
CA TRP A 64 0.36 -0.49 -16.15
C TRP A 64 -1.09 -1.02 -16.14
N ASP A 65 -1.28 -2.30 -16.45
CA ASP A 65 -2.57 -2.99 -16.57
C ASP A 65 -2.91 -3.87 -15.37
N LEU A 66 -1.96 -4.07 -14.45
CA LEU A 66 -2.17 -4.82 -13.22
C LEU A 66 -1.22 -4.28 -12.16
N PHE A 67 -1.78 -3.79 -11.06
CA PHE A 67 -1.02 -3.53 -9.85
C PHE A 67 -1.80 -3.87 -8.59
N GLU A 68 -1.12 -4.40 -7.58
CA GLU A 68 -1.60 -4.51 -6.22
C GLU A 68 -0.69 -3.69 -5.30
N ILE A 69 -1.28 -2.99 -4.34
CA ILE A 69 -0.57 -2.26 -3.29
C ILE A 69 -1.12 -2.74 -1.96
N ALA A 70 -0.27 -3.18 -1.05
CA ALA A 70 -0.64 -3.51 0.32
C ALA A 70 0.19 -2.68 1.29
N SER A 71 -0.42 -2.06 2.28
CA SER A 71 0.29 -1.35 3.33
C SER A 71 -0.19 -1.73 4.72
N HIS A 72 0.70 -1.63 5.69
CA HIS A 72 0.40 -1.75 7.11
C HIS A 72 1.15 -0.66 7.84
N LEU A 73 0.39 0.23 8.48
CA LEU A 73 0.87 1.30 9.35
C LEU A 73 0.45 1.01 10.78
N ASN A 74 1.41 1.02 11.68
CA ASN A 74 1.20 0.99 13.11
C ASN A 74 1.72 2.27 13.74
N THR A 75 0.95 2.82 14.66
CA THR A 75 1.39 3.92 15.52
C THR A 75 1.30 3.47 16.98
N ASP A 76 2.18 4.01 17.81
CA ASP A 76 2.18 3.81 19.26
C ASP A 76 2.52 5.13 19.99
N LYS A 77 2.58 5.10 21.32
CA LYS A 77 2.91 6.25 22.17
C LYS A 77 4.15 6.99 21.64
N PRO A 78 4.15 8.33 21.63
CA PRO A 78 3.14 9.24 22.17
C PRO A 78 1.93 9.49 21.25
N LEU A 79 1.88 8.87 20.07
CA LEU A 79 0.71 8.95 19.19
C LEU A 79 -0.41 8.06 19.72
N GLN A 80 -1.63 8.27 19.21
CA GLN A 80 -2.71 7.32 19.46
C GLN A 80 -2.34 5.97 18.83
N ARG A 81 -2.46 4.88 19.59
CA ARG A 81 -2.23 3.54 19.06
C ARG A 81 -3.25 3.23 17.97
N ARG A 82 -2.78 2.95 16.76
CA ARG A 82 -3.61 2.57 15.61
C ARG A 82 -2.91 1.48 14.81
N SER A 83 -3.70 0.59 14.23
CA SER A 83 -3.25 -0.34 13.19
C SER A 83 -4.14 -0.11 11.97
N ILE A 84 -3.52 0.36 10.89
CA ILE A 84 -4.18 0.63 9.61
C ILE A 84 -3.59 -0.30 8.58
N LYS A 85 -4.41 -1.15 7.99
CA LYS A 85 -4.01 -2.00 6.86
C LYS A 85 -4.79 -1.58 5.63
N THR A 86 -4.10 -1.45 4.51
CA THR A 86 -4.73 -1.20 3.22
C THR A 86 -4.29 -2.26 2.23
N LYS A 87 -5.19 -2.68 1.37
CA LYS A 87 -4.88 -3.45 0.17
C LYS A 87 -5.68 -2.88 -0.98
N GLY A 88 -5.03 -2.51 -2.07
CA GLY A 88 -5.66 -2.11 -3.31
C GLY A 88 -5.19 -3.03 -4.42
N ALA A 89 -6.07 -3.35 -5.35
CA ALA A 89 -5.73 -4.02 -6.58
C ALA A 89 -6.44 -3.29 -7.72
N PHE A 90 -5.73 -3.12 -8.82
CA PHE A 90 -6.23 -2.59 -10.07
C PHE A 90 -5.87 -3.56 -11.17
N PHE A 91 -6.84 -3.80 -12.04
CA PHE A 91 -6.67 -4.61 -13.21
C PHE A 91 -7.37 -3.95 -14.38
N TYR A 92 -6.71 -3.90 -15.52
CA TYR A 92 -7.21 -3.29 -16.73
C TYR A 92 -6.96 -4.20 -17.93
N ARG A 93 -7.92 -4.20 -18.84
CA ARG A 93 -7.82 -4.68 -20.20
C ARG A 93 -8.57 -3.71 -21.11
N THR A 94 -8.39 -3.84 -22.40
CA THR A 94 -9.05 -3.00 -23.42
C THR A 94 -10.59 -2.95 -23.27
N ASP A 95 -11.21 -3.99 -22.72
CA ASP A 95 -12.65 -4.15 -22.57
C ASP A 95 -13.13 -4.19 -21.12
N GLN A 96 -12.26 -4.10 -20.12
CA GLN A 96 -12.66 -4.12 -18.71
C GLN A 96 -11.65 -3.47 -17.77
N ALA A 97 -12.14 -2.96 -16.65
CA ALA A 97 -11.32 -2.46 -15.56
C ALA A 97 -11.95 -2.90 -14.24
N ASN A 98 -11.13 -3.38 -13.30
CA ASN A 98 -11.53 -3.76 -11.96
C ASN A 98 -10.66 -3.02 -10.95
N ILE A 99 -11.29 -2.49 -9.91
CA ILE A 99 -10.65 -1.87 -8.76
C ILE A 99 -11.20 -2.59 -7.52
N GLU A 100 -10.30 -3.11 -6.70
CA GLU A 100 -10.63 -3.68 -5.41
C GLU A 100 -9.83 -2.95 -4.34
N GLY A 101 -10.46 -2.64 -3.22
CA GLY A 101 -9.84 -1.97 -2.10
C GLY A 101 -10.35 -2.54 -0.79
N LEU A 102 -9.44 -2.91 0.10
CA LEU A 102 -9.71 -3.30 1.47
C LEU A 102 -8.98 -2.36 2.41
N PHE A 103 -9.67 -1.92 3.44
CA PHE A 103 -9.17 -0.97 4.41
C PHE A 103 -9.58 -1.42 5.80
N GLU A 104 -8.61 -1.65 6.69
CA GLU A 104 -8.85 -2.07 8.07
C GLU A 104 -8.27 -1.00 9.00
N ILE A 105 -9.11 -0.37 9.83
CA ILE A 105 -8.65 0.47 10.94
C ILE A 105 -9.10 -0.20 12.23
N ASN A 106 -8.15 -0.55 13.11
CA ASN A 106 -8.44 -1.08 14.45
C ASN A 106 -9.53 -2.18 14.38
N ASP A 107 -9.30 -3.19 13.54
CA ASP A 107 -10.17 -4.35 13.31
C ASP A 107 -11.51 -4.08 12.60
N LYS A 108 -11.81 -2.82 12.25
CA LYS A 108 -12.97 -2.46 11.40
C LYS A 108 -12.57 -2.49 9.93
N ARG A 109 -13.16 -3.42 9.19
CA ARG A 109 -12.90 -3.64 7.76
C ARG A 109 -13.92 -2.95 6.86
N TYR A 110 -13.42 -2.22 5.90
CA TYR A 110 -14.13 -1.57 4.82
C TYR A 110 -13.66 -2.18 3.50
N GLY A 111 -14.58 -2.33 2.56
CA GLY A 111 -14.30 -2.85 1.23
C GLY A 111 -14.86 -1.93 0.16
N VAL A 112 -14.14 -1.76 -0.94
CA VAL A 112 -14.65 -1.17 -2.17
C VAL A 112 -14.33 -2.13 -3.31
N GLU A 113 -15.33 -2.39 -4.13
CA GLU A 113 -15.19 -3.13 -5.37
C GLU A 113 -15.82 -2.25 -6.43
N SER A 114 -15.14 -2.05 -7.55
CA SER A 114 -15.69 -1.35 -8.70
C SER A 114 -15.22 -2.03 -9.95
N TYR A 115 -16.12 -2.20 -10.91
CA TYR A 115 -15.75 -2.69 -12.21
C TYR A 115 -16.47 -1.94 -13.31
N TRP A 116 -15.81 -1.91 -14.45
CA TRP A 116 -16.36 -1.50 -15.72
C TRP A 116 -16.06 -2.57 -16.75
N ARG A 117 -17.01 -2.85 -17.63
CA ARG A 117 -16.83 -3.79 -18.73
C ARG A 117 -17.58 -3.32 -19.97
N LYS A 118 -16.89 -3.33 -21.12
CA LYS A 118 -17.49 -3.22 -22.44
C LYS A 118 -18.07 -4.58 -22.84
N ILE A 119 -19.32 -4.57 -23.28
CA ILE A 119 -20.00 -5.71 -23.88
C ILE A 119 -20.37 -5.36 -25.32
N MET A 120 -20.27 -6.32 -26.23
CA MET A 120 -20.82 -6.21 -27.57
C MET A 120 -22.27 -6.68 -27.49
N HIS A 121 -23.22 -5.80 -27.83
CA HIS A 121 -24.64 -6.14 -27.81
C HIS A 121 -25.05 -6.75 -29.17
N ASP A 122 -24.48 -6.25 -30.28
CA ASP A 122 -24.59 -6.78 -31.65
C ASP A 122 -23.32 -6.42 -32.47
N GLU A 123 -23.22 -6.86 -33.73
CA GLU A 123 -22.05 -6.59 -34.62
C GLU A 123 -21.66 -5.10 -34.69
N ASN A 124 -22.63 -4.20 -34.51
CA ASN A 124 -22.44 -2.74 -34.61
C ASN A 124 -22.77 -1.97 -33.31
N SER A 125 -23.09 -2.63 -32.20
CA SER A 125 -23.51 -1.95 -30.97
C SER A 125 -22.64 -2.35 -29.78
N ARG A 126 -22.15 -1.32 -29.06
CA ARG A 126 -21.39 -1.47 -27.81
C ARG A 126 -22.24 -0.99 -26.65
N ALA A 127 -22.26 -1.76 -25.58
CA ALA A 127 -22.80 -1.34 -24.29
C ALA A 127 -21.71 -1.43 -23.22
N TYR A 128 -21.93 -0.76 -22.10
CA TYR A 128 -20.99 -0.69 -21.00
C TYR A 128 -21.73 -1.01 -19.70
N ILE A 129 -21.15 -1.90 -18.91
CA ILE A 129 -21.62 -2.24 -17.56
C ILE A 129 -20.69 -1.54 -16.59
N TYR A 130 -21.27 -0.84 -15.62
CA TYR A 130 -20.58 -0.25 -14.48
C TYR A 130 -21.23 -0.74 -13.22
N ALA A 131 -20.44 -1.17 -12.24
CA ALA A 131 -20.96 -1.36 -10.90
C ALA A 131 -19.89 -1.04 -9.86
N SER A 132 -20.37 -0.54 -8.73
CA SER A 132 -19.55 -0.26 -7.55
C SER A 132 -20.28 -0.75 -6.32
N LYS A 133 -19.52 -1.31 -5.39
CA LYS A 133 -20.01 -1.80 -4.10
C LYS A 133 -19.09 -1.25 -3.01
N PHE A 134 -19.70 -0.65 -2.00
CA PHE A 134 -19.01 -0.27 -0.77
C PHE A 134 -19.52 -1.15 0.36
N THR A 135 -18.60 -1.81 1.05
CA THR A 135 -18.88 -2.68 2.20
C THR A 135 -18.38 -1.97 3.45
N THR A 136 -19.29 -1.59 4.34
CA THR A 136 -18.95 -1.05 5.66
C THR A 136 -18.93 -2.16 6.70
N PRO A 137 -18.10 -2.03 7.76
CA PRO A 137 -18.18 -2.92 8.89
C PRO A 137 -19.52 -2.72 9.59
N GLN A 138 -20.29 -3.79 9.74
CA GLN A 138 -21.47 -3.78 10.60
C GLN A 138 -21.00 -3.71 12.05
N VAL A 139 -21.47 -2.70 12.78
CA VAL A 139 -21.37 -2.70 14.25
C VAL A 139 -22.36 -3.74 14.73
N ILE A 140 -21.88 -4.87 15.27
CA ILE A 140 -22.71 -5.75 16.08
C ILE A 140 -22.99 -4.96 17.37
N PHE A 141 -24.24 -4.54 17.56
CA PHE A 141 -24.73 -4.05 18.86
C PHE A 141 -25.04 -5.23 19.78
#